data_AF-A0A5E4LU97-F1
#
_entry.id   AF-A0A5E4LU97-F1
#
_cell.length_a   1.000
_cell.length_b   1.000
_cell.length_c   1.000
_cell.angle_alpha   90.00
_cell.angle_beta   90.00
_cell.angle_gamma   90.00
#
_symmetry.space_group_name_H-M   'P 1'
#
loop_
_entity.id
_entity.type
_entity.pdbx_description
1 polymer ?
#
loop_
_entity_poly.entity_id
_entity_poly.type
_entity_poly.pdbx_seq_one_letter_code
_entity_poly.pdbx_strand_id
1 'polypeptide(L)'
;MKPILEAIREVLKFKEYTTVSEISKLTGISALKILQVLNHNEAYLQKNSKNGRIIGVDSENTLKQKSLAMAVYNGKYYTVEDGNYGIWHNLKFNRHEKIRSEIEIEDWEGGYGDALHVKRVSDIPENRAKLEADGCHDSKGIVFDDSLWEE
;
A
#
# COMPACT_ATOMS: atom_id res chain seq x y z
N MET A 1 11.69 -10.32 18.12
CA MET A 1 12.87 -9.84 17.41
C MET A 1 12.96 -10.64 16.12
N LYS A 2 13.04 -9.97 14.97
CA LYS A 2 12.97 -10.59 13.63
C LYS A 2 14.34 -10.45 12.97
N PRO A 3 15.32 -11.30 13.34
CA PRO A 3 16.73 -11.11 12.99
C PRO A 3 17.01 -11.03 11.48
N ILE A 4 16.26 -11.76 10.65
CA ILE A 4 16.47 -11.74 9.19
C ILE A 4 15.97 -10.40 8.61
N LEU A 5 14.77 -9.96 9.02
CA LEU A 5 14.21 -8.67 8.63
C LEU A 5 15.13 -7.50 9.04
N GLU A 6 15.58 -7.51 10.29
CA GLU A 6 16.47 -6.49 10.84
C GLU A 6 17.81 -6.46 10.07
N ALA A 7 18.40 -7.63 9.79
CA ALA A 7 19.64 -7.70 9.03
C ALA A 7 19.50 -7.15 7.60
N ILE A 8 18.38 -7.41 6.92
CA ILE A 8 18.16 -6.84 5.59
C ILE A 8 18.04 -5.31 5.69
N ARG A 9 17.24 -4.79 6.64
CA ARG A 9 17.08 -3.35 6.86
C ARG A 9 18.42 -2.67 7.16
N GLU A 10 19.24 -3.25 8.03
CA GLU A 10 20.56 -2.70 8.36
C GLU A 10 21.52 -2.70 7.16
N VAL A 11 21.55 -3.75 6.34
CA VAL A 11 22.40 -3.77 5.14
C VAL A 11 21.96 -2.71 4.13
N LEU A 12 20.65 -2.61 3.90
CA LEU A 12 20.09 -1.71 2.89
C LEU A 12 20.18 -0.22 3.27
N LYS A 13 20.47 0.13 4.53
CA LYS A 13 20.82 1.51 4.91
C LYS A 13 22.11 1.99 4.24
N PHE A 14 23.03 1.09 3.93
CA PHE A 14 24.38 1.41 3.45
C PHE A 14 24.68 0.85 2.05
N LYS A 15 23.83 -0.04 1.53
CA LYS A 15 23.99 -0.70 0.23
C LYS A 15 22.69 -0.70 -0.56
N GLU A 16 22.80 -0.68 -1.89
CA GLU A 16 21.66 -0.80 -2.79
C GLU A 16 21.02 -2.20 -2.80
N TYR A 17 21.73 -3.22 -2.33
CA TYR A 17 21.25 -4.59 -2.29
C TYR A 17 21.92 -5.41 -1.19
N THR A 18 21.30 -6.55 -0.88
CA THR A 18 21.85 -7.60 -0.02
C THR A 18 21.66 -8.98 -0.65
N THR A 19 22.42 -9.96 -0.15
CA THR A 19 22.37 -11.37 -0.56
C THR A 19 22.15 -12.28 0.65
N VAL A 20 21.66 -13.50 0.40
CA VAL A 20 21.52 -14.54 1.44
C VAL A 20 22.82 -14.76 2.20
N SER A 21 23.96 -14.71 1.50
CA SER A 21 25.28 -14.89 2.10
C SER A 21 25.65 -13.77 3.08
N GLU A 22 25.26 -12.52 2.79
CA GLU A 22 25.52 -11.37 3.66
C GLU A 22 24.61 -11.40 4.89
N ILE A 23 23.32 -11.71 4.69
CA ILE A 23 22.35 -11.90 5.78
C ILE A 23 22.84 -13.01 6.71
N SER A 24 23.33 -14.13 6.16
CA SER A 24 23.87 -15.25 6.93
C SER A 24 25.08 -14.86 7.77
N LYS A 25 26.00 -14.06 7.22
CA LYS A 25 27.17 -13.55 7.95
C LYS A 25 26.79 -12.61 9.11
N LEU A 26 25.74 -11.81 8.95
CA LEU A 26 25.32 -10.84 9.97
C LEU A 26 24.50 -11.47 11.09
N THR A 27 23.64 -12.43 10.74
CA THR A 27 22.70 -13.05 11.69
C THR A 27 23.25 -14.34 12.31
N GLY A 28 24.25 -14.97 11.69
CA GLY A 28 24.69 -16.32 12.04
C GLY A 28 23.70 -17.43 11.64
N ILE A 29 22.60 -17.08 10.97
CA ILE A 29 21.57 -18.03 10.54
C ILE A 29 22.03 -18.75 9.27
N SER A 30 21.70 -20.03 9.14
CA SER A 30 22.05 -20.82 7.96
C SER A 30 21.42 -20.24 6.69
N ALA A 31 22.15 -20.29 5.58
CA ALA A 31 21.65 -19.84 4.28
C ALA A 31 20.33 -20.53 3.88
N LEU A 32 20.17 -21.81 4.25
CA LEU A 32 18.94 -22.56 4.01
C LEU A 32 17.74 -21.99 4.77
N LYS A 33 17.90 -21.70 6.06
CA LYS A 33 16.81 -21.12 6.87
C LYS A 33 16.47 -19.71 6.39
N ILE A 34 17.47 -18.92 6.01
CA ILE A 34 17.25 -17.60 5.40
C ILE A 34 16.46 -17.73 4.10
N LEU A 35 16.83 -18.65 3.20
CA LEU A 35 16.06 -18.89 1.97
C LEU A 35 14.62 -19.29 2.25
N GLN A 36 14.38 -20.15 3.24
CA GLN A 36 13.02 -20.54 3.64
C GLN A 36 12.21 -19.33 4.09
N VAL A 37 12.76 -18.51 4.98
CA VAL A 37 12.11 -17.29 5.47
C VAL A 37 11.87 -16.31 4.33
N LEU A 38 12.85 -16.08 3.46
CA LEU A 38 12.70 -15.17 2.32
C LEU A 38 11.65 -15.66 1.31
N ASN A 39 11.55 -16.97 1.08
CA ASN A 39 10.54 -17.53 0.18
C ASN A 39 9.14 -17.45 0.81
N HIS A 40 9.04 -17.72 2.11
CA HIS A 40 7.78 -17.60 2.85
C HIS A 40 7.28 -16.15 2.88
N ASN A 41 8.21 -15.20 2.99
CA ASN A 41 7.94 -13.76 2.99
C ASN A 41 8.14 -13.13 1.60
N GLU A 42 8.11 -13.91 0.51
CA GLU A 42 8.46 -13.41 -0.83
C GLU A 42 7.61 -12.21 -1.25
N ALA A 43 6.34 -12.17 -0.84
CA ALA A 43 5.45 -11.06 -1.10
C ALA A 43 5.97 -9.72 -0.55
N TYR A 44 6.74 -9.74 0.53
CA TYR A 44 7.30 -8.57 1.24
C TYR A 44 8.67 -8.12 0.71
N LEU A 45 9.26 -8.89 -0.21
CA LEU A 45 10.61 -8.67 -0.72
C LEU A 45 10.59 -7.97 -2.08
N GLN A 46 11.47 -6.98 -2.23
CA GLN A 46 11.82 -6.46 -3.55
C GLN A 46 13.08 -7.18 -4.03
N LYS A 47 12.96 -7.87 -5.17
CA LYS A 47 14.06 -8.57 -5.82
C LYS A 47 14.36 -7.94 -7.18
N ASN A 48 15.64 -7.80 -7.50
CA ASN A 48 16.05 -7.43 -8.84
C ASN A 48 15.80 -8.61 -9.79
N SER A 49 14.98 -8.40 -10.83
CA SER A 49 14.54 -9.43 -11.76
C SER A 49 15.66 -10.08 -12.57
N LYS A 50 16.82 -9.42 -12.73
CA LYS A 50 17.95 -9.92 -13.52
C LYS A 50 18.87 -10.86 -12.75
N ASN A 51 18.98 -10.69 -11.43
CA ASN A 51 20.02 -11.37 -10.64
C ASN A 51 19.54 -11.88 -9.27
N GLY A 52 18.27 -11.71 -8.93
CA GLY A 52 17.68 -12.22 -7.68
C GLY A 52 18.18 -11.56 -6.41
N ARG A 53 18.94 -10.45 -6.49
CA ARG A 53 19.42 -9.71 -5.31
C ARG A 53 18.25 -9.03 -4.60
N ILE A 54 18.30 -9.01 -3.28
CA ILE A 54 17.28 -8.35 -2.44
C ILE A 54 17.64 -6.87 -2.40
N ILE A 55 16.76 -6.03 -2.92
CA ILE A 55 16.96 -4.57 -3.03
C ILE A 55 16.08 -3.80 -2.04
N GLY A 56 15.18 -4.48 -1.36
CA GLY A 56 14.22 -3.89 -0.44
C GLY A 56 13.46 -4.94 0.35
N VAL A 57 13.07 -4.58 1.56
CA VAL A 57 11.97 -5.19 2.31
C VAL A 57 11.02 -4.04 2.60
N ASP A 58 9.74 -4.20 2.25
CA ASP A 58 8.69 -3.16 2.15
C ASP A 58 8.63 -2.32 0.86
N SER A 59 7.48 -1.74 0.48
CA SER A 59 6.07 -2.20 0.35
C SER A 59 5.23 -1.20 -0.45
N GLU A 60 5.83 -0.24 -1.15
CA GLU A 60 5.05 0.90 -1.66
C GLU A 60 4.03 0.53 -2.73
N ASN A 61 4.27 -0.50 -3.54
CA ASN A 61 3.37 -0.82 -4.65
C ASN A 61 2.49 -2.05 -4.42
N THR A 62 3.01 -3.26 -4.22
CA THR A 62 2.13 -4.44 -4.36
C THR A 62 1.35 -4.82 -3.09
N LEU A 63 1.97 -4.71 -1.91
CA LEU A 63 1.33 -5.04 -0.64
C LEU A 63 0.65 -3.85 0.02
N LYS A 64 1.20 -2.64 -0.08
CA LYS A 64 0.44 -1.44 0.26
C LYS A 64 -0.82 -1.40 -0.57
N GLN A 65 -0.80 -1.64 -1.90
CA GLN A 65 -2.03 -1.71 -2.68
C GLN A 65 -2.98 -2.85 -2.26
N LYS A 66 -2.49 -4.05 -1.90
CA LYS A 66 -3.37 -5.16 -1.48
C LYS A 66 -3.93 -4.98 -0.06
N SER A 67 -3.12 -4.58 0.90
CA SER A 67 -3.53 -4.24 2.27
C SER A 67 -4.41 -3.00 2.27
N LEU A 68 -4.10 -2.01 1.44
CA LEU A 68 -4.95 -0.85 1.19
C LEU A 68 -6.27 -1.27 0.55
N ALA A 69 -6.25 -2.07 -0.51
CA ALA A 69 -7.46 -2.57 -1.15
C ALA A 69 -8.33 -3.35 -0.15
N MET A 70 -7.72 -4.16 0.73
CA MET A 70 -8.42 -4.90 1.77
C MET A 70 -8.94 -3.97 2.88
N ALA A 71 -8.16 -2.99 3.32
CA ALA A 71 -8.53 -2.07 4.39
C ALA A 71 -9.60 -1.06 3.92
N VAL A 72 -9.53 -0.65 2.65
CA VAL A 72 -10.56 0.09 1.91
C VAL A 72 -11.80 -0.77 1.75
N TYR A 73 -11.66 -2.03 1.29
CA TYR A 73 -12.77 -2.98 1.19
C TYR A 73 -13.50 -3.22 2.52
N ASN A 74 -12.75 -3.23 3.62
CA ASN A 74 -13.28 -3.37 4.98
C ASN A 74 -13.86 -2.07 5.55
N GLY A 75 -13.85 -0.97 4.80
CA GLY A 75 -14.43 0.33 5.17
C GLY A 75 -13.65 1.11 6.22
N LYS A 76 -12.40 0.74 6.47
CA LYS A 76 -11.57 1.44 7.47
C LYS A 76 -10.79 2.61 6.86
N TYR A 77 -10.58 2.60 5.56
CA TYR A 77 -9.75 3.58 4.87
C TYR A 77 -10.33 4.02 3.54
N TYR A 78 -9.96 5.22 3.11
CA TYR A 78 -10.22 5.76 1.78
C TYR A 78 -8.90 6.12 1.06
N THR A 79 -8.93 6.15 -0.26
CA THR A 79 -7.81 6.56 -1.12
C THR A 79 -8.15 7.80 -1.92
N VAL A 80 -7.14 8.60 -2.23
CA VAL A 80 -7.25 9.68 -3.22
C VAL A 80 -6.86 9.12 -4.58
N GLU A 81 -7.77 9.19 -5.55
CA GLU A 81 -7.56 8.81 -6.94
C GLU A 81 -7.32 10.07 -7.78
N ASP A 82 -6.19 10.09 -8.49
CA ASP A 82 -5.86 11.14 -9.45
C ASP A 82 -6.60 10.85 -10.76
N GLY A 83 -7.54 11.70 -11.15
CA GLY A 83 -8.23 11.57 -12.43
C GLY A 83 -7.25 11.67 -13.60
N ASN A 84 -7.39 10.79 -14.61
CA ASN A 84 -6.56 10.78 -15.83
C ASN A 84 -6.64 12.08 -16.67
N TYR A 85 -7.48 13.04 -16.28
CA TYR A 85 -7.68 14.30 -16.99
C TYR A 85 -7.76 15.48 -16.02
N GLY A 86 -6.69 15.65 -15.23
CA GLY A 86 -6.06 16.96 -15.01
C GLY A 86 -6.69 17.98 -14.07
N ILE A 87 -7.86 17.79 -13.44
CA ILE A 87 -8.42 18.87 -12.59
C ILE A 87 -9.03 18.39 -11.25
N TRP A 88 -9.39 17.12 -11.08
CA TRP A 88 -10.12 16.68 -9.89
C TRP A 88 -9.51 15.44 -9.23
N HIS A 89 -9.23 15.57 -7.93
CA HIS A 89 -8.92 14.45 -7.05
C HIS A 89 -10.24 13.90 -6.48
N ASN A 90 -10.41 12.58 -6.49
CA ASN A 90 -11.62 11.91 -5.99
C ASN A 90 -11.29 10.98 -4.82
N LEU A 91 -12.21 10.88 -3.87
CA LEU A 91 -12.11 9.93 -2.76
C LEU A 91 -12.75 8.61 -3.14
N LYS A 92 -12.03 7.51 -2.93
CA LYS A 92 -12.51 6.15 -3.17
C LYS A 92 -12.48 5.35 -1.88
N PHE A 93 -13.63 4.78 -1.52
CA PHE A 93 -13.82 3.95 -0.35
C PHE A 93 -14.89 2.90 -0.61
N ASN A 94 -14.85 1.78 0.12
CA ASN A 94 -15.88 0.75 0.07
C ASN A 94 -16.55 0.66 1.44
N ARG A 95 -17.83 0.27 1.47
CA ARG A 95 -18.69 0.31 2.66
C ARG A 95 -18.94 1.75 3.14
N HIS A 96 -19.90 1.94 4.06
CA HIS A 96 -20.48 3.24 4.42
C HIS A 96 -21.37 3.87 3.34
N GLU A 97 -22.37 3.11 2.88
CA GLU A 97 -23.34 3.59 1.87
C GLU A 97 -24.09 4.85 2.32
N LYS A 98 -24.31 4.99 3.62
CA LYS A 98 -24.96 6.16 4.21
C LYS A 98 -24.12 7.42 3.98
N ILE A 99 -22.87 7.46 4.48
CA ILE A 99 -22.01 8.63 4.31
C ILE A 99 -21.76 8.91 2.83
N ARG A 100 -21.63 7.86 2.01
CA ARG A 100 -21.48 7.98 0.56
C ARG A 100 -22.66 8.73 -0.05
N SER A 101 -23.90 8.34 0.25
CA SER A 101 -25.09 9.03 -0.28
C SER A 101 -25.21 10.49 0.16
N GLU A 102 -24.56 10.88 1.26
CA GLU A 102 -24.58 12.26 1.79
C GLU A 102 -23.52 13.18 1.16
N ILE A 103 -22.45 12.60 0.59
CA ILE A 103 -21.29 13.36 0.07
C ILE A 103 -21.01 13.11 -1.42
N GLU A 104 -21.66 12.12 -2.01
CA GLU A 104 -21.57 11.81 -3.44
C GLU A 104 -22.36 12.86 -4.23
N ILE A 105 -21.70 13.38 -5.26
CA ILE A 105 -22.29 14.32 -6.21
C ILE A 105 -22.46 13.63 -7.56
N GLU A 106 -23.56 13.96 -8.24
CA GLU A 106 -23.76 13.62 -9.64
C GLU A 106 -23.22 14.76 -10.50
N ASP A 107 -22.36 14.42 -11.46
CA ASP A 107 -21.74 15.38 -12.36
C ASP A 107 -21.69 14.85 -13.79
N TRP A 108 -21.52 15.76 -14.74
CA TRP A 108 -21.30 15.43 -16.14
C TRP A 108 -19.80 15.41 -16.43
N GLU A 109 -19.28 14.27 -16.86
CA GLU A 109 -17.91 14.15 -17.36
C GLU A 109 -17.91 13.88 -18.87
N GLY A 110 -17.07 14.60 -19.61
CA GLY A 110 -16.92 14.48 -21.07
C GLY A 110 -17.08 15.80 -21.82
N GLY A 111 -17.00 15.73 -23.15
CA GLY A 111 -17.15 16.87 -24.05
C GLY A 111 -18.51 16.89 -24.77
N TYR A 112 -18.71 17.90 -25.62
CA TYR A 112 -19.91 17.97 -26.48
C TYR A 112 -20.02 16.72 -27.37
N GLY A 113 -21.07 15.91 -27.13
CA GLY A 113 -21.38 14.70 -27.90
C GLY A 113 -20.98 13.38 -27.24
N ASP A 114 -20.25 13.41 -26.11
CA ASP A 114 -19.82 12.21 -25.36
C ASP A 114 -19.80 12.49 -23.84
N ALA A 115 -20.82 13.18 -23.36
CA ALA A 115 -20.97 13.48 -21.94
C ALA A 115 -21.69 12.32 -21.24
N LEU A 116 -21.13 11.87 -20.13
CA LEU A 116 -21.62 10.76 -19.31
C LEU A 116 -21.94 11.29 -17.92
N HIS A 117 -23.05 10.83 -17.34
CA HIS A 117 -23.32 11.04 -15.92
C HIS A 117 -22.40 10.15 -15.10
N VAL A 118 -21.65 10.78 -14.20
CA VAL A 118 -20.80 10.10 -13.23
C VAL A 118 -21.22 10.46 -11.81
N LYS A 119 -21.02 9.52 -10.89
CA LYS A 119 -21.16 9.74 -9.45
C LYS A 119 -19.78 9.74 -8.84
N ARG A 120 -19.42 10.79 -8.13
CA ARG A 120 -18.09 10.94 -7.52
C ARG A 120 -18.15 11.60 -6.16
N VAL A 121 -17.13 11.37 -5.36
CA VAL A 121 -16.92 12.08 -4.09
C VAL A 121 -15.68 12.94 -4.25
N SER A 122 -15.86 14.26 -4.31
CA SER A 122 -14.75 15.21 -4.47
C SER A 122 -13.83 15.19 -3.24
N ASP A 123 -12.53 15.25 -3.50
CA ASP A 123 -11.50 15.38 -2.47
C ASP A 123 -11.41 16.82 -1.93
N ILE A 124 -12.32 17.15 -1.02
CA ILE A 124 -12.36 18.43 -0.29
C ILE A 124 -12.28 18.19 1.23
N PRO A 125 -11.78 19.16 2.02
CA PRO A 125 -11.62 19.01 3.48
C PRO A 125 -12.91 18.58 4.20
N GLU A 126 -14.06 19.08 3.76
CA GLU A 126 -15.38 18.79 4.36
C GLU A 126 -15.76 17.31 4.20
N ASN A 127 -15.47 16.72 3.03
CA ASN A 127 -15.76 15.31 2.76
C ASN A 127 -14.78 14.39 3.51
N ARG A 128 -13.50 14.78 3.62
CA ARG A 128 -12.52 14.04 4.44
C ARG A 128 -12.93 13.99 5.91
N ALA A 129 -13.33 15.14 6.48
CA ALA A 129 -13.77 15.22 7.86
C ALA A 129 -15.01 14.36 8.14
N LYS A 130 -15.97 14.32 7.19
CA LYS A 130 -17.14 13.44 7.27
C LYS A 130 -16.78 11.95 7.26
N LEU A 131 -15.84 11.55 6.40
CA LEU A 131 -15.35 10.16 6.35
C LEU A 131 -14.60 9.77 7.63
N GLU A 132 -13.75 10.66 8.14
CA GLU A 132 -13.01 10.40 9.39
C GLU A 132 -13.95 10.31 10.60
N ALA A 133 -15.00 11.14 10.66
CA ALA A 133 -16.02 11.07 11.69
C ALA A 133 -16.83 9.76 11.66
N ASP A 134 -16.98 9.15 10.47
CA ASP A 134 -17.64 7.85 10.26
C ASP A 134 -16.67 6.66 10.46
N GLY A 135 -15.41 6.92 10.83
CA GLY A 135 -14.39 5.90 11.10
C GLY A 135 -13.62 5.41 9.87
N CYS A 136 -13.63 6.17 8.78
CA CYS A 136 -12.90 5.90 7.55
C CYS A 136 -11.70 6.87 7.41
N HIS A 137 -10.48 6.35 7.43
CA HIS A 137 -9.25 7.15 7.52
C HIS A 137 -8.44 7.24 6.22
N ASP A 138 -7.56 8.24 6.09
CA ASP A 138 -6.67 8.33 4.93
C ASP A 138 -5.67 7.16 4.88
N SER A 139 -5.71 6.45 3.76
CA SER A 139 -4.75 5.41 3.36
C SER A 139 -3.27 5.80 3.42
N LYS A 140 -2.94 7.09 3.31
CA LYS A 140 -1.55 7.57 3.39
C LYS A 140 -0.89 7.25 4.74
N GLY A 141 -1.69 7.03 5.79
CA GLY A 141 -1.23 6.65 7.13
C GLY A 141 -1.00 5.14 7.35
N ILE A 142 -1.19 4.28 6.33
CA ILE A 142 -0.94 2.83 6.49
C ILE A 142 0.57 2.57 6.54
N VAL A 143 1.05 2.26 7.75
CA VAL A 143 2.42 1.79 8.00
C VAL A 143 2.46 0.27 7.88
N PHE A 144 3.57 -0.27 7.37
CA PHE A 144 3.81 -1.70 7.39
C PHE A 144 3.79 -2.21 8.82
N ASP A 145 2.89 -3.13 9.11
CA ASP A 145 2.88 -3.82 10.38
C ASP A 145 3.92 -4.93 10.33
N ASP A 146 5.04 -4.72 11.03
CA ASP A 146 6.11 -5.70 11.19
C ASP A 146 5.56 -7.05 11.65
N SER A 147 4.40 -7.14 12.32
CA SER A 147 3.74 -8.38 12.75
C SER A 147 3.51 -9.39 11.61
N LEU A 148 3.32 -8.92 10.37
CA LEU A 148 3.00 -9.75 9.20
C LEU A 148 4.18 -10.59 8.67
N TRP A 149 5.41 -10.28 9.09
CA TRP A 149 6.62 -11.01 8.67
C TRP A 149 6.85 -12.28 9.53
N GLU A 150 7.14 -13.43 8.94
CA GLU A 150 7.28 -14.70 9.69
C GLU A 150 8.69 -15.32 9.55
N GLU A 151 9.41 -15.58 10.65
CA GLU A 151 10.79 -16.14 10.65
C GLU A 151 10.91 -17.53 11.29
#